data_AF-A0A6J4SXY9-F1
#
_entry.id   AF-A0A6J4SXY9-F1
#
_cell.length_a   1.000
_cell.length_b   1.000
_cell.length_c   1.000
_cell.angle_alpha   90.00
_cell.angle_beta   90.00
_cell.angle_gamma   90.00
#
_symmetry.space_group_name_H-M   'P 1'
#
loop_
_entity.id
_entity.type
_entity.pdbx_description
1 polymer ?
#
loop_
_entity_poly.entity_id
_entity_poly.type
_entity_poly.pdbx_seq_one_letter_code
_entity_poly.pdbx_strand_id
1 'polypeptide(L)'
;MIRQFTLEDWPSGLEQDAILLSLDPDEIARRSGVRFDAGVDALDVFEAAVVDLGNGKSFALQYYPNAPISGTTLILRPHSARGLKDAMSLLDVRRHEVIWVAPHLKTHLWVALRERIRKGFIGSRRTVPPKLYARPRSIRRSGGQKPARLRA
;
A
#
# COMPACT_ATOMS: atom_id res chain seq x y z
N MET A 1 -1.72 11.20 -19.70
CA MET A 1 -0.52 10.63 -20.33
C MET A 1 0.59 10.69 -19.29
N ILE A 2 1.18 9.54 -18.93
CA ILE A 2 2.28 9.48 -17.96
C ILE A 2 3.54 9.99 -18.66
N ARG A 3 4.27 10.90 -18.03
CA ARG A 3 5.59 11.34 -18.48
C ARG A 3 6.64 10.72 -17.59
N GLN A 4 7.67 10.13 -18.18
CA GLN A 4 8.78 9.52 -17.47
C GLN A 4 10.10 10.14 -17.93
N PHE A 5 11.07 10.15 -17.05
CA PHE A 5 12.43 10.63 -17.28
C PHE A 5 13.43 9.74 -16.54
N THR A 6 14.72 9.87 -16.85
CA THR A 6 15.76 9.01 -16.29
C THR A 6 16.01 9.34 -14.82
N LEU A 7 16.56 8.37 -14.07
CA LEU A 7 16.91 8.60 -12.67
C LEU A 7 17.99 9.69 -12.50
N GLU A 8 18.85 9.86 -13.50
CA GLU A 8 19.91 10.89 -13.53
C GLU A 8 19.35 12.31 -13.42
N ASP A 9 18.14 12.54 -13.94
CA ASP A 9 17.43 13.82 -13.86
C ASP A 9 16.68 14.01 -12.52
N TRP A 10 16.68 12.99 -11.64
CA TRP A 10 16.06 13.09 -10.32
C TRP A 10 16.99 13.83 -9.35
N PRO A 11 16.51 14.90 -8.68
CA PRO A 11 17.37 15.67 -7.77
C PRO A 11 17.83 14.81 -6.59
N SER A 12 19.15 14.64 -6.48
CA SER A 12 19.80 14.03 -5.33
C SER A 12 19.63 14.90 -4.08
N GLY A 13 19.23 14.31 -2.95
CA GLY A 13 19.11 15.02 -1.67
C GLY A 13 18.74 14.11 -0.52
N LEU A 14 19.16 14.49 0.70
CA LEU A 14 18.96 13.69 1.93
C LEU A 14 17.52 13.73 2.47
N GLU A 15 16.72 14.71 2.05
CA GLU A 15 15.35 14.92 2.53
C GLU A 15 14.32 14.36 1.56
N GLN A 16 14.28 13.03 1.43
CA GLN A 16 13.30 12.37 0.58
C GLN A 16 12.24 11.63 1.42
N ASP A 17 10.99 11.89 1.07
CA ASP A 17 9.81 11.32 1.69
C ASP A 17 9.60 9.90 1.14
N ALA A 18 9.92 8.87 1.92
CA ALA A 18 9.92 7.48 1.45
C ALA A 18 8.77 6.61 2.00
N ILE A 19 8.26 5.73 1.15
CA ILE A 19 7.25 4.70 1.47
C ILE A 19 7.69 3.40 0.83
N LEU A 20 7.74 2.32 1.61
CA LEU A 20 8.04 0.99 1.08
C LEU A 20 6.74 0.26 0.74
N LEU A 21 6.63 -0.17 -0.52
CA LEU A 21 5.51 -0.92 -1.05
C LEU A 21 5.89 -2.40 -1.23
N SER A 22 4.96 -3.32 -0.99
CA SER A 22 5.15 -4.75 -1.27
C SER A 22 5.12 -5.14 -2.75
N LEU A 23 5.00 -4.15 -3.65
CA LEU A 23 4.87 -4.36 -5.08
C LEU A 23 6.26 -4.44 -5.72
N ASP A 24 6.41 -5.34 -6.69
CA ASP A 24 7.58 -5.42 -7.57
C ASP A 24 7.41 -4.50 -8.82
N PRO A 25 8.49 -4.21 -9.55
CA PRO A 25 8.45 -3.40 -10.77
C PRO A 25 7.45 -3.91 -11.81
N ASP A 26 7.40 -5.23 -12.03
CA ASP A 26 6.52 -5.88 -12.99
C ASP A 26 5.04 -5.65 -12.67
N GLU A 27 4.66 -5.76 -11.40
CA GLU A 27 3.30 -5.52 -10.93
C GLU A 27 2.91 -4.05 -11.06
N ILE A 28 3.82 -3.13 -10.71
CA ILE A 28 3.60 -1.70 -10.89
C ILE A 28 3.42 -1.38 -12.38
N ALA A 29 4.27 -1.93 -13.24
CA ALA A 29 4.21 -1.73 -14.68
C ALA A 29 2.88 -2.24 -15.27
N ARG A 30 2.43 -3.44 -14.86
CA ARG A 30 1.13 -3.98 -15.29
C ARG A 30 -0.05 -3.11 -14.86
N ARG A 31 -0.04 -2.58 -13.63
CA ARG A 31 -1.16 -1.82 -13.06
C ARG A 31 -1.25 -0.39 -13.58
N SER A 32 -0.10 0.27 -13.77
CA SER A 32 -0.03 1.70 -14.03
C SER A 32 0.55 2.08 -15.39
N GLY A 33 1.21 1.15 -16.08
CA GLY A 33 1.94 1.41 -17.32
C GLY A 33 3.28 2.13 -17.12
N VAL A 34 3.73 2.30 -15.88
CA VAL A 34 5.06 2.82 -15.54
C VAL A 34 6.14 1.85 -16.01
N ARG A 35 7.17 2.36 -16.68
CA ARG A 35 8.32 1.56 -17.10
C ARG A 35 9.49 1.77 -16.15
N PHE A 36 10.15 0.68 -15.80
CA PHE A 36 11.37 0.71 -15.00
C PHE A 36 12.56 0.49 -15.91
N ASP A 37 13.63 1.23 -15.62
CA ASP A 37 14.93 1.10 -16.25
C ASP A 37 15.91 0.53 -15.24
N ALA A 38 16.73 -0.42 -15.70
CA ALA A 38 17.79 -0.99 -14.88
C ALA A 38 18.94 0.02 -14.73
N GLY A 39 19.53 0.07 -13.54
CA GLY A 39 20.67 0.91 -13.21
C GLY A 39 21.62 0.21 -12.24
N VAL A 40 22.77 0.85 -12.01
CA VAL A 40 23.79 0.38 -11.08
C VAL A 40 24.27 1.58 -10.28
N ASP A 41 24.34 1.45 -8.96
CA ASP A 41 25.01 2.42 -8.09
C ASP A 41 26.24 1.80 -7.43
N ALA A 42 26.88 2.54 -6.51
CA ALA A 42 28.10 2.07 -5.85
C ALA A 42 27.87 0.87 -4.90
N LEU A 43 26.62 0.55 -4.57
CA LEU A 43 26.24 -0.46 -3.60
C LEU A 43 25.56 -1.68 -4.25
N ASP A 44 24.73 -1.49 -5.28
CA ASP A 44 23.95 -2.58 -5.89
C ASP A 44 23.43 -2.26 -7.31
N VAL A 45 22.86 -3.28 -7.97
CA VAL A 45 21.98 -3.10 -9.13
C VAL A 45 20.57 -2.73 -8.66
N PHE A 46 19.87 -1.93 -9.45
CA PHE A 46 18.51 -1.52 -9.13
C PHE A 46 17.65 -1.37 -10.38
N GLU A 47 16.35 -1.33 -10.18
CA GLU A 47 15.36 -0.88 -11.17
C GLU A 47 14.71 0.39 -10.67
N ALA A 48 14.64 1.42 -11.52
CA ALA A 48 14.04 2.68 -11.14
C ALA A 48 13.11 3.23 -12.20
N ALA A 49 12.14 4.02 -11.77
CA ALA A 49 11.27 4.77 -12.64
C ALA A 49 11.03 6.14 -12.04
N VAL A 50 11.11 7.19 -12.86
CA VAL A 50 10.72 8.53 -12.43
C VAL A 50 9.48 8.97 -13.19
N VAL A 51 8.50 9.47 -12.45
CA VAL A 51 7.16 9.77 -12.96
C VAL A 51 6.82 11.23 -12.69
N ASP A 52 6.51 11.96 -13.76
CA ASP A 52 5.91 13.29 -13.71
C ASP A 52 4.38 13.18 -13.81
N LEU A 53 3.70 13.77 -12.82
CA LEU A 53 2.24 13.83 -12.72
C LEU A 53 1.63 14.95 -13.57
N GLY A 54 2.44 15.78 -14.23
CA GLY A 54 2.01 16.86 -15.13
C GLY A 54 1.49 18.12 -14.40
N ASN A 55 1.55 18.14 -13.07
CA ASN A 55 1.13 19.26 -12.22
C ASN A 55 2.32 19.88 -11.45
N GLY A 56 3.53 19.74 -12.01
CA GLY A 56 4.78 20.15 -11.37
C GLY A 56 5.20 19.25 -10.20
N LYS A 57 4.50 18.12 -9.98
CA LYS A 57 4.88 17.11 -9.01
C LYS A 57 5.42 15.89 -9.73
N SER A 58 6.40 15.27 -9.10
CA SER A 58 6.99 14.02 -9.58
C SER A 58 7.35 13.14 -8.38
N PHE A 59 7.50 11.86 -8.67
CA PHE A 59 7.95 10.86 -7.71
C PHE A 59 8.88 9.88 -8.40
N ALA A 60 9.78 9.28 -7.63
CA ALA A 60 10.61 8.17 -8.09
C ALA A 60 10.15 6.86 -7.45
N LEU A 61 10.37 5.78 -8.16
CA LEU A 61 10.22 4.41 -7.71
C LEU A 61 11.59 3.77 -7.81
N GLN A 62 11.97 3.03 -6.79
CA GLN A 62 13.26 2.35 -6.76
C GLN A 62 13.10 0.96 -6.14
N TYR A 63 13.60 -0.04 -6.84
CA TYR A 63 13.59 -1.44 -6.43
C TYR A 63 15.01 -1.98 -6.45
N TYR A 64 15.42 -2.57 -5.33
CA TYR A 64 16.71 -3.23 -5.18
C TYR A 64 16.46 -4.74 -5.01
N PRO A 65 16.84 -5.59 -5.99
CA PRO A 65 16.58 -7.03 -5.93
C PRO A 65 17.19 -7.72 -4.71
N ASN A 66 18.30 -7.19 -4.19
CA ASN A 66 19.04 -7.77 -3.06
C ASN A 66 18.73 -7.08 -1.72
N ALA A 67 17.73 -6.20 -1.64
CA ALA A 67 17.37 -5.53 -0.40
C ALA A 67 16.88 -6.55 0.67
N PRO A 68 17.23 -6.36 1.97
CA PRO A 68 16.79 -7.26 3.05
C PRO A 68 15.27 -7.38 3.19
N ILE A 69 14.54 -6.33 2.80
CA ILE A 69 13.08 -6.33 2.72
C ILE A 69 12.73 -6.07 1.26
N SER A 70 12.15 -7.07 0.60
CA SER A 70 11.70 -6.94 -0.80
C SER A 70 10.56 -5.94 -0.92
N GLY A 71 10.64 -5.07 -1.92
CA GLY A 71 9.60 -4.10 -2.23
C GLY A 71 10.12 -2.91 -3.01
N THR A 72 9.20 -2.18 -3.63
CA THR A 72 9.53 -0.94 -4.33
C THR A 72 9.37 0.25 -3.40
N THR A 73 10.42 1.06 -3.28
CA THR A 73 10.41 2.31 -2.53
C THR A 73 9.82 3.40 -3.40
N LEU A 74 8.71 3.99 -2.95
CA LEU A 74 8.17 5.24 -3.48
C LEU A 74 8.86 6.42 -2.78
N ILE A 75 9.50 7.25 -3.57
CA ILE A 75 10.26 8.42 -3.15
C ILE A 75 9.54 9.67 -3.64
N LEU A 76 9.13 10.51 -2.72
CA LEU A 76 8.48 11.78 -2.98
C LEU A 76 9.45 12.94 -2.74
N ARG A 77 9.29 14.03 -3.51
CA ARG A 77 10.00 15.27 -3.20
C ARG A 77 9.53 15.82 -1.84
N PRO A 78 10.41 16.47 -1.07
CA PRO A 78 10.02 17.04 0.22
C PRO A 78 8.83 18.00 0.09
N HIS A 79 7.97 18.01 1.12
CA HIS A 79 6.74 18.79 1.19
C HIS A 79 5.66 18.44 0.14
N SER A 80 5.84 17.36 -0.62
CA SER A 80 4.86 16.91 -1.61
C SER A 80 3.81 15.95 -1.02
N ALA A 81 3.27 16.25 0.16
CA ALA A 81 2.15 15.47 0.73
C ALA A 81 0.94 15.39 -0.23
N ARG A 82 0.75 16.40 -1.09
CA ARG A 82 -0.23 16.36 -2.18
C ARG A 82 0.17 15.46 -3.36
N GLY A 83 1.46 15.19 -3.54
CA GLY A 83 1.99 14.23 -4.52
C GLY A 83 1.75 12.79 -4.08
N LEU A 84 1.79 12.51 -2.78
CA LEU A 84 1.51 11.18 -2.23
C LEU A 84 0.16 10.62 -2.69
N LYS A 85 -0.91 11.41 -2.58
CA LYS A 85 -2.25 10.96 -2.99
C LYS A 85 -2.32 10.63 -4.49
N ASP A 86 -1.74 11.50 -5.32
CA ASP A 86 -1.75 11.34 -6.76
C ASP A 86 -0.91 10.12 -7.17
N ALA A 87 0.26 9.93 -6.56
CA ALA A 87 1.11 8.76 -6.74
C ALA A 87 0.40 7.46 -6.33
N MET A 88 -0.17 7.40 -5.13
CA MET A 88 -0.96 6.24 -4.68
C MET A 88 -2.10 5.92 -5.64
N SER A 89 -2.81 6.95 -6.12
CA SER A 89 -3.91 6.79 -7.07
C SER A 89 -3.42 6.19 -8.39
N LEU A 90 -2.36 6.76 -8.98
CA LEU A 90 -1.77 6.34 -10.24
C LEU A 90 -1.26 4.90 -10.19
N LEU A 91 -0.59 4.53 -9.09
CA LEU A 91 0.01 3.20 -8.89
C LEU A 91 -1.01 2.13 -8.45
N ASP A 92 -2.29 2.50 -8.30
CA ASP A 92 -3.34 1.65 -7.72
C ASP A 92 -2.97 0.96 -6.39
N VAL A 93 -2.20 1.66 -5.54
CA VAL A 93 -1.73 1.11 -4.25
C VAL A 93 -2.88 0.97 -3.27
N ARG A 94 -2.93 -0.19 -2.62
CA ARG A 94 -3.89 -0.58 -1.59
C ARG A 94 -3.24 -0.52 -0.21
N ARG A 95 -4.06 -0.37 0.83
CA ARG A 95 -3.58 -0.24 2.22
C ARG A 95 -2.69 -1.41 2.68
N HIS A 96 -2.99 -2.64 2.28
CA HIS A 96 -2.22 -3.82 2.70
C HIS A 96 -0.90 -3.98 1.93
N GLU A 97 -0.68 -3.18 0.88
CA GLU A 97 0.53 -3.19 0.07
C GLU A 97 1.57 -2.18 0.59
N VAL A 98 1.23 -1.40 1.62
CA VAL A 98 2.18 -0.50 2.29
C VAL A 98 2.85 -1.25 3.43
N ILE A 99 4.14 -1.53 3.28
CA ILE A 99 4.96 -2.22 4.29
C ILE A 99 5.42 -1.24 5.35
N TRP A 100 5.97 -0.10 4.91
CA TRP A 100 6.54 0.90 5.79
C TRP A 100 6.32 2.30 5.22
N VAL A 101 6.25 3.29 6.10
CA VAL A 101 6.07 4.70 5.75
C VAL A 101 6.96 5.53 6.66
N ALA A 102 7.64 6.53 6.10
CA ALA A 102 8.39 7.49 6.88
C ALA A 102 7.51 8.12 7.97
N PRO A 103 8.02 8.30 9.22
CA PRO A 103 7.19 8.70 10.36
C PRO A 103 6.37 9.98 10.13
N HIS A 104 6.94 10.99 9.48
CA HIS A 104 6.30 12.27 9.19
C HIS A 104 5.23 12.20 8.09
N LEU A 105 5.24 11.14 7.26
CA LEU A 105 4.24 10.91 6.22
C LEU A 105 3.01 10.16 6.72
N LYS A 106 3.06 9.53 7.91
CA LYS A 106 1.98 8.67 8.43
C LYS A 106 0.61 9.33 8.36
N THR A 107 0.49 10.57 8.85
CA THR A 107 -0.78 11.31 8.87
C THR A 107 -1.32 11.57 7.47
N HIS A 108 -0.45 11.96 6.53
CA HIS A 108 -0.83 12.23 5.15
C HIS A 108 -1.23 10.97 4.38
N LEU A 109 -0.53 9.86 4.61
CA LEU A 109 -0.85 8.56 4.01
C LEU A 109 -2.25 8.08 4.44
N TRP A 110 -2.58 8.18 5.73
CA TRP A 110 -3.89 7.78 6.23
C TRP A 110 -5.04 8.57 5.61
N VAL A 111 -4.85 9.87 5.38
CA VAL A 111 -5.82 10.72 4.68
C VAL A 111 -5.97 10.27 3.23
N ALA A 112 -4.86 10.09 2.51
CA ALA A 112 -4.88 9.67 1.11
C ALA A 112 -5.58 8.32 0.90
N LEU A 113 -5.25 7.31 1.72
CA LEU A 113 -5.87 5.99 1.65
C LEU A 113 -7.37 6.03 2.01
N ARG A 114 -7.76 6.81 3.03
CA ARG A 114 -9.17 6.93 3.45
C ARG A 114 -10.04 7.62 2.40
N GLU A 115 -9.53 8.65 1.74
CA GLU A 115 -10.26 9.32 0.65
C GLU A 115 -10.48 8.39 -0.54
N ARG A 116 -9.53 7.51 -0.85
CA ARG A 116 -9.68 6.51 -1.91
C ARG A 116 -10.78 5.50 -1.57
N ILE A 117 -10.82 4.98 -0.34
CA ILE A 117 -11.88 4.06 0.11
C ILE A 117 -13.26 4.72 -0.06
N ARG A 118 -13.40 6.00 0.29
CA ARG A 118 -14.65 6.75 0.09
C ARG A 118 -15.05 6.90 -1.38
N LYS A 119 -14.09 7.17 -2.27
CA LYS A 119 -14.36 7.34 -3.71
C LYS A 119 -14.60 6.02 -4.45
N GLY A 120 -13.90 4.95 -4.07
CA GLY A 120 -14.10 3.60 -4.61
C GLY A 120 -15.44 2.96 -4.20
N PHE A 121 -16.04 3.41 -3.10
CA PHE A 121 -17.35 2.93 -2.63
C PHE A 121 -18.54 3.39 -3.49
N ILE A 122 -18.35 4.35 -4.40
CA ILE A 122 -19.42 4.84 -5.30
C ILE A 122 -19.47 4.02 -6.62
N GLY A 123 -18.40 3.28 -6.97
CA GLY A 123 -18.28 2.58 -8.26
C GLY A 123 -18.47 1.06 -8.24
N SER A 124 -18.64 0.42 -7.09
CA SER A 124 -18.82 -1.04 -7.02
C SER A 124 -19.87 -1.44 -5.99
N ARG A 125 -21.15 -1.31 -6.37
CA ARG A 125 -22.18 -2.19 -5.83
C ARG A 125 -21.97 -3.59 -6.42
N ARG A 126 -20.94 -4.30 -5.96
CA ARG A 126 -21.09 -5.75 -5.81
C ARG A 126 -22.00 -5.94 -4.62
N THR A 127 -23.24 -6.28 -4.90
CA THR A 127 -24.20 -6.84 -3.95
C THR A 127 -23.52 -8.00 -3.23
N VAL A 128 -23.04 -7.75 -2.01
CA VAL A 128 -22.71 -8.82 -1.07
C VAL A 128 -24.06 -9.45 -0.70
N PRO A 129 -24.32 -10.73 -1.01
CA PRO A 129 -25.55 -11.37 -0.54
C PRO A 129 -25.56 -11.36 0.99
N PRO A 130 -26.63 -10.89 1.64
CA PRO A 130 -26.68 -10.79 3.09
C PRO A 130 -26.99 -12.16 3.67
N LYS A 131 -26.02 -13.08 3.68
CA LYS A 131 -26.10 -14.32 4.47
C LYS A 131 -24.69 -14.75 4.88
N LEU A 132 -24.32 -14.45 6.12
CA LEU A 132 -23.58 -15.33 7.05
C LEU A 132 -23.14 -14.55 8.30
N TYR A 133 -24.13 -14.07 9.06
CA TYR A 133 -23.98 -13.94 10.52
C TYR A 133 -25.23 -14.52 11.18
N ALA A 134 -25.43 -15.82 10.99
CA ALA A 134 -26.22 -16.57 11.94
C ALA A 134 -25.41 -16.65 13.23
N ARG A 135 -25.83 -15.90 14.25
CA ARG A 135 -25.31 -16.04 15.61
C ARG A 135 -25.51 -17.50 16.05
N PRO A 136 -24.51 -18.19 16.62
CA PRO A 136 -24.77 -19.43 17.32
C PRO A 136 -25.73 -19.13 18.47
N ARG A 137 -26.91 -19.77 18.45
CA ARG A 137 -27.87 -19.77 19.55
C ARG A 137 -27.16 -20.30 20.80
N SER A 138 -27.30 -19.57 21.88
CA SER A 138 -26.90 -19.97 23.22
C SER A 138 -27.49 -21.36 23.56
N ILE A 139 -26.61 -22.30 23.87
CA ILE A 139 -27.00 -23.57 24.48
C ILE A 139 -27.46 -23.26 25.90
N ARG A 140 -28.78 -23.34 26.13
CA ARG A 140 -29.35 -23.40 27.48
C ARG A 140 -28.85 -24.68 28.14
N ARG A 141 -28.03 -24.57 29.18
CA ARG A 141 -27.81 -25.64 30.16
C ARG A 141 -29.07 -25.78 31.01
N SER A 142 -29.89 -26.78 30.69
CA SER A 142 -31.00 -27.22 31.52
C SER A 142 -30.59 -28.43 32.35
N GLY A 143 -30.95 -28.40 33.64
CA GLY A 143 -31.29 -29.61 34.39
C GLY A 143 -30.19 -30.17 35.27
N GLY A 144 -30.16 -29.74 36.53
CA GLY A 144 -29.56 -30.51 37.61
C GLY A 144 -30.35 -31.77 37.91
N GLN A 145 -29.65 -32.83 38.28
CA GLN A 145 -30.21 -33.98 38.99
C GLN A 145 -29.32 -34.29 40.21
N LYS A 146 -30.00 -34.42 41.35
CA LYS A 146 -29.48 -34.61 42.72
C LYS A 146 -28.83 -36.00 42.92
N PRO A 147 -28.02 -36.18 44.00
CA PRO A 147 -27.24 -37.38 44.22
C PRO A 147 -28.08 -38.52 44.82
N ALA A 148 -27.78 -39.76 44.40
CA ALA A 148 -28.25 -40.97 45.07
C ALA A 148 -27.31 -41.32 46.23
N ARG A 149 -27.91 -41.42 47.43
CA ARG A 149 -27.28 -42.01 48.61
C ARG A 149 -27.11 -43.51 48.39
N LEU A 150 -25.96 -44.05 48.74
CA LEU A 150 -25.78 -45.48 49.02
C LEU A 150 -25.22 -45.62 50.43
N ARG A 151 -25.99 -46.34 51.25
CA ARG A 151 -25.66 -46.77 52.60
C ARG A 151 -24.61 -47.88 52.56
N ALA A 152 -23.73 -47.88 53.54
CA ALA A 152 -23.37 -49.08 54.30
C ALA A 152 -23.54 -48.72 55.78
#